data_AF-A0A4Q2UCI0-F1
#
_entry.id   AF-A0A4Q2UCI0-F1
#
_cell.length_a   1.000
_cell.length_b   1.000
_cell.length_c   1.000
_cell.angle_alpha   90.00
_cell.angle_beta   90.00
_cell.angle_gamma   90.00
#
_symmetry.space_group_name_H-M   'P 1'
#
loop_
_entity.id
_entity.type
_entity.pdbx_description
1 polymer ?
#
loop_
_entity_poly.entity_id
_entity_poly.type
_entity_poly.pdbx_seq_one_letter_code
_entity_poly.pdbx_strand_id
1 'polypeptide(L)'
;TSKIDSRTILGEQGAEQLLGQGDMLHMAGGGRISRVHGPFVSDAEVEKVVAHLKMQGHPAYLDVVVAEEGADDKADAADDKPVFDKSAMAAAGGDDDSDLYDQAVKVVLRDKKCSTSYIQRRLAVGYNKAASLVEKMEREGIVGQANNAGKREILVYSRDLRYTERDGDE
;
A
#
# COMPACT_ATOMS: atom_id res chain seq x y z
N THR A 1 -18.87 -8.90 23.85
CA THR A 1 -19.14 -7.65 23.12
C THR A 1 -19.37 -6.52 24.11
N SER A 2 -18.65 -5.41 24.00
CA SER A 2 -18.67 -4.35 25.03
C SER A 2 -19.73 -3.29 24.76
N LYS A 3 -20.39 -2.84 25.83
CA LYS A 3 -21.30 -1.68 25.87
C LYS A 3 -20.63 -0.39 25.38
N ILE A 4 -19.31 -0.29 25.56
CA ILE A 4 -18.50 0.86 25.14
C ILE A 4 -18.38 0.88 23.61
N ASP A 5 -18.07 -0.26 23.00
CA ASP A 5 -17.89 -0.39 21.55
C ASP A 5 -19.18 -0.04 20.80
N SER A 6 -20.32 -0.49 21.29
CA SER A 6 -21.65 -0.15 20.74
C SER A 6 -21.85 1.37 20.69
N ARG A 7 -21.59 2.06 21.80
CA ARG A 7 -21.76 3.51 21.87
C ARG A 7 -20.77 4.24 20.98
N THR A 8 -19.52 3.77 20.90
CA THR A 8 -18.49 4.38 20.05
C THR A 8 -18.83 4.27 18.57
N ILE A 9 -19.34 3.11 18.13
CA ILE A 9 -19.59 2.82 16.71
C ILE A 9 -20.97 3.29 16.26
N LEU A 10 -22.01 3.02 17.05
CA LEU A 10 -23.41 3.26 16.69
C LEU A 10 -24.03 4.47 17.41
N GLY A 11 -23.29 5.14 18.30
CA GLY A 11 -23.81 6.23 19.12
C GLY A 11 -24.71 5.77 20.28
N GLU A 12 -25.23 4.54 20.24
CA GLU A 12 -26.15 3.97 21.22
C GLU A 12 -25.67 2.62 21.77
N GLN A 13 -26.20 2.24 22.94
CA GLN A 13 -25.90 0.96 23.58
C GLN A 13 -26.81 -0.14 23.06
N GLY A 14 -26.39 -1.41 23.15
CA GLY A 14 -27.18 -2.53 22.67
C GLY A 14 -26.37 -3.77 22.27
N ALA A 15 -25.07 -3.64 21.99
CA ALA A 15 -24.23 -4.79 21.64
C ALA A 15 -24.13 -5.85 22.77
N GLU A 16 -24.38 -5.48 24.02
CA GLU A 16 -24.45 -6.38 25.17
C GLU A 16 -25.68 -7.29 25.17
N GLN A 17 -26.71 -6.95 24.39
CA GLN A 17 -27.94 -7.73 24.26
C GLN A 17 -27.91 -8.69 23.07
N LEU A 18 -26.82 -8.69 22.30
CA LEU A 18 -26.65 -9.59 21.17
C LEU A 18 -26.42 -11.01 21.68
N LEU A 19 -27.12 -11.96 21.07
CA LEU A 19 -27.04 -13.38 21.38
C LEU A 19 -25.75 -14.02 20.83
N GLY A 20 -25.03 -13.29 19.96
CA GLY A 20 -23.90 -13.82 19.21
C GLY A 20 -24.36 -14.63 17.99
N GLN A 21 -23.47 -15.46 17.45
CA GLN A 21 -23.78 -16.37 16.34
C GLN A 21 -24.55 -15.71 15.19
N GLY A 22 -24.04 -14.58 14.69
CA GLY A 22 -24.64 -13.86 13.56
C GLY A 22 -25.70 -12.84 13.93
N ASP A 23 -26.08 -12.71 15.20
CA ASP A 23 -26.91 -11.62 15.70
C ASP A 23 -26.10 -10.31 15.80
N MET A 24 -26.59 -9.25 15.17
CA MET A 24 -25.89 -7.98 15.03
C MET A 24 -26.83 -6.77 15.05
N LEU A 25 -26.28 -5.60 15.37
CA LEU A 25 -26.93 -4.31 15.19
C LEU A 25 -26.41 -3.66 13.91
N HIS A 26 -27.31 -3.17 13.08
CA HIS A 26 -27.01 -2.55 11.80
C HIS A 26 -27.60 -1.14 11.73
N MET A 27 -26.79 -0.19 11.24
CA MET A 27 -27.17 1.20 11.03
C MET A 27 -26.80 1.62 9.60
N ALA A 28 -27.79 1.82 8.74
CA ALA A 28 -27.57 2.31 7.39
C ALA A 28 -27.39 3.84 7.40
N GLY A 29 -26.19 4.32 7.05
CA GLY A 29 -25.93 5.74 6.79
C GLY A 29 -26.24 6.69 7.96
N GLY A 30 -26.01 6.27 9.21
CA GLY A 30 -26.33 7.09 10.39
C GLY A 30 -27.81 7.17 10.74
N GLY A 31 -28.65 6.36 10.10
CA GLY A 31 -30.10 6.28 10.35
C GLY A 31 -30.45 5.48 11.62
N ARG A 32 -31.69 4.98 11.70
CA ARG A 32 -32.15 4.18 12.85
C ARG A 32 -31.42 2.83 12.90
N ILE A 33 -31.07 2.41 14.11
CA ILE A 33 -30.50 1.07 14.36
C ILE A 33 -31.59 0.02 14.19
N SER A 34 -31.24 -1.04 13.46
CA SER A 34 -32.04 -2.25 13.29
C SER A 34 -31.26 -3.47 13.75
N ARG A 35 -31.92 -4.40 14.43
CA ARG A 35 -31.32 -5.70 14.77
C ARG A 35 -31.50 -6.66 13.60
N VAL A 36 -30.41 -7.33 13.22
CA VAL A 36 -30.36 -8.24 12.07
C VAL A 36 -29.67 -9.53 12.52
N HIS A 37 -30.08 -10.67 11.97
CA HIS A 37 -29.44 -11.95 12.23
C HIS A 37 -28.98 -12.57 10.90
N GLY A 38 -27.67 -12.69 10.74
CA GLY A 38 -27.05 -13.36 9.61
C GLY A 38 -26.75 -14.83 9.93
N PRO A 39 -26.63 -15.70 8.91
CA PRO A 39 -26.14 -17.05 9.12
C PRO A 39 -24.73 -17.01 9.70
N PHE A 40 -24.52 -17.70 10.82
CA PHE A 40 -23.20 -17.89 11.38
C PHE A 40 -22.56 -19.14 10.83
N VAL A 41 -21.34 -19.01 10.32
CA VAL A 41 -20.50 -20.13 9.89
C VAL A 41 -19.27 -20.11 10.79
N SER A 42 -19.04 -21.21 11.50
CA SER A 42 -17.87 -21.38 12.34
C SER A 42 -16.61 -21.67 11.51
N ASP A 43 -15.43 -21.37 12.07
CA ASP A 43 -14.14 -21.66 11.42
C ASP A 43 -14.02 -23.13 10.99
N ALA A 44 -14.49 -24.05 11.83
CA ALA A 44 -14.49 -25.49 11.53
C ALA A 44 -15.39 -25.85 10.34
N GLU A 45 -16.50 -25.13 10.12
CA GLU A 45 -17.35 -25.31 8.94
C GLU A 45 -16.69 -24.73 7.69
N VAL A 46 -16.06 -23.56 7.80
CA VAL A 46 -15.28 -22.97 6.70
C VAL A 46 -14.16 -23.92 6.28
N GLU A 47 -13.40 -24.49 7.21
CA GLU A 47 -12.33 -25.45 6.93
C GLU A 47 -12.83 -26.69 6.17
N LYS A 48 -13.98 -27.24 6.57
CA LYS A 48 -14.60 -28.39 5.89
C LYS A 48 -15.00 -28.03 4.46
N VAL A 49 -15.60 -26.87 4.24
CA VAL A 49 -15.98 -26.40 2.91
C VAL A 49 -14.74 -26.19 2.06
N VAL A 50 -13.71 -25.54 2.59
CA VAL A 50 -12.43 -25.34 1.90
C VAL A 50 -11.77 -26.67 1.54
N ALA A 51 -11.74 -27.64 2.45
CA ALA A 51 -11.20 -28.98 2.18
C ALA A 51 -11.97 -29.69 1.06
N HIS A 52 -13.31 -29.57 1.06
CA HIS A 52 -14.13 -30.11 0.00
C HIS A 52 -13.84 -29.46 -1.36
N LEU A 53 -13.74 -28.13 -1.41
CA LEU A 53 -13.43 -27.38 -2.65
C LEU A 53 -12.04 -27.73 -3.19
N LYS A 54 -11.04 -27.90 -2.32
CA LYS A 54 -9.68 -28.31 -2.71
C LYS A 54 -9.64 -29.69 -3.38
N MET A 55 -10.59 -30.59 -3.11
CA MET A 55 -10.67 -31.87 -3.80
C MET A 55 -11.23 -31.75 -5.23
N GLN A 56 -11.96 -30.69 -5.54
CA GLN A 56 -12.64 -30.53 -6.84
C GLN A 56 -11.74 -29.87 -7.89
N GLY A 57 -10.69 -29.17 -7.48
CA GLY A 57 -9.79 -28.52 -8.43
C GLY A 57 -8.65 -27.76 -7.78
N HIS A 58 -7.73 -27.29 -8.62
CA HIS A 58 -6.63 -26.43 -8.21
C HIS A 58 -7.07 -24.96 -8.16
N PRO A 59 -6.68 -24.21 -7.12
CA PRO A 59 -6.96 -22.78 -7.04
C PRO A 59 -6.29 -22.02 -8.18
N ALA A 60 -7.05 -21.16 -8.85
CA ALA A 60 -6.53 -20.21 -9.82
C ALA A 60 -6.18 -18.90 -9.08
N TYR A 61 -4.90 -18.70 -8.81
CA TYR A 61 -4.43 -17.49 -8.17
C TYR A 61 -4.22 -16.39 -9.21
N LEU A 62 -4.64 -15.16 -8.87
CA LEU A 62 -4.30 -13.99 -9.66
C LEU A 62 -2.94 -13.48 -9.18
N ASP A 63 -1.94 -13.51 -10.05
CA ASP A 63 -0.57 -13.10 -9.72
C ASP A 63 -0.50 -11.65 -9.20
N VAL A 64 -1.43 -10.77 -9.61
CA VAL A 64 -1.51 -9.39 -9.10
C VAL A 64 -1.91 -9.30 -7.62
N VAL A 65 -2.55 -10.35 -7.08
CA VAL A 65 -2.99 -10.44 -5.67
C VAL A 65 -2.00 -11.27 -4.84
N VAL A 66 -1.34 -12.26 -5.47
CA VAL A 66 -0.38 -13.17 -4.82
C VAL A 66 1.07 -12.69 -4.94
N ALA A 67 1.36 -11.75 -5.84
CA ALA A 67 2.57 -10.97 -5.76
C ALA A 67 2.53 -10.22 -4.44
N GLU A 68 3.30 -10.69 -3.45
CA GLU A 68 3.77 -9.80 -2.40
C GLU A 68 4.24 -8.52 -3.08
N GLU A 69 3.87 -7.35 -2.54
CA GLU A 69 4.51 -6.08 -2.86
C GLU A 69 6.01 -6.18 -2.46
N GLY A 70 6.80 -6.95 -3.21
CA GLY A 70 8.13 -7.40 -2.77
C GLY A 70 8.68 -8.68 -3.41
N ALA A 71 7.90 -9.49 -4.14
CA ALA A 71 8.39 -10.76 -4.71
C ALA A 71 9.45 -10.65 -5.83
N ASP A 72 9.95 -9.44 -6.12
CA ASP A 72 11.13 -9.21 -6.97
C ASP A 72 12.46 -9.13 -6.19
N ASP A 73 12.45 -9.21 -4.85
CA ASP A 73 13.67 -9.13 -4.03
C ASP A 73 13.94 -10.45 -3.29
N LYS A 74 14.14 -11.54 -4.04
CA LYS A 74 15.00 -12.65 -3.58
C LYS A 74 16.47 -12.28 -3.77
N ALA A 75 16.90 -11.25 -3.07
CA ALA A 75 18.30 -11.02 -2.74
C ALA A 75 18.36 -10.27 -1.41
N ASP A 76 19.03 -10.91 -0.45
CA ASP A 76 19.49 -10.37 0.83
C ASP A 76 18.44 -10.17 1.92
N ALA A 77 18.26 -11.26 2.67
CA ALA A 77 17.95 -11.20 4.08
C ALA A 77 19.01 -10.35 4.81
N ALA A 78 18.70 -9.08 5.06
CA ALA A 78 19.42 -8.27 6.04
C ALA A 78 18.50 -7.20 6.66
N ASP A 79 18.21 -7.44 7.94
CA ASP A 79 17.92 -6.46 8.99
C ASP A 79 16.56 -5.75 8.94
N ASP A 80 15.52 -6.49 9.37
CA ASP A 80 14.29 -5.94 9.91
C ASP A 80 14.59 -5.20 11.23
N LYS A 81 15.01 -3.93 11.13
CA LYS A 81 15.06 -3.02 12.26
C LYS A 81 13.86 -2.08 12.23
N PRO A 82 13.04 -2.03 13.29
CA PRO A 82 11.99 -1.04 13.39
C PRO A 82 12.64 0.33 13.55
N VAL A 83 12.55 1.17 12.51
CA VAL A 83 12.93 2.58 12.59
C VAL A 83 11.84 3.29 13.40
N PHE A 84 11.99 3.22 14.72
CA PHE A 84 11.21 4.02 15.65
C PHE A 84 11.52 5.50 15.44
N ASP A 85 10.45 6.27 15.33
CA ASP A 85 10.41 7.73 15.29
C ASP A 85 11.40 8.39 16.25
N LYS A 86 12.25 9.27 15.71
CA LYS A 86 12.81 10.40 16.46
C LYS A 86 12.39 11.69 15.79
N SER A 87 11.13 12.04 15.99
CA SER A 87 10.70 13.43 16.06
C SER A 87 11.39 14.12 17.24
N ALA A 88 12.55 14.72 17.01
CA ALA A 88 13.11 15.80 17.84
C ALA A 88 14.41 16.35 17.21
N MET A 89 14.32 17.38 16.37
CA MET A 89 14.89 18.70 16.66
C MET A 89 14.82 19.61 15.44
N ALA A 90 14.45 20.84 15.73
CA ALA A 90 14.26 21.96 14.85
C ALA A 90 15.51 22.35 14.02
N ALA A 91 15.22 23.04 12.91
CA ALA A 91 15.98 24.15 12.34
C ALA A 91 17.32 23.87 11.64
N ALA A 92 17.24 23.58 10.34
CA ALA A 92 18.07 24.14 9.26
C ALA A 92 17.40 23.67 7.95
N GLY A 93 16.81 24.53 7.11
CA GLY A 93 17.52 25.55 6.36
C GLY A 93 17.79 25.04 4.94
N GLY A 94 16.73 24.93 4.11
CA GLY A 94 16.75 25.09 2.64
C GLY A 94 17.56 24.17 1.72
N ASP A 95 18.59 23.45 2.19
CA ASP A 95 19.63 22.85 1.33
C ASP A 95 19.61 21.31 1.31
N ASP A 96 19.13 20.68 2.38
CA ASP A 96 19.08 19.22 2.53
C ASP A 96 18.03 18.55 1.62
N ASP A 97 16.97 19.27 1.26
CA ASP A 97 15.87 18.71 0.44
C ASP A 97 16.22 18.67 -1.06
N SER A 98 17.05 19.61 -1.54
CA SER A 98 17.62 19.55 -2.89
C SER A 98 18.62 18.40 -3.03
N ASP A 99 19.50 18.22 -2.04
CA ASP A 99 20.48 17.14 -2.05
C ASP A 99 19.82 15.76 -2.01
N LEU A 100 18.75 15.61 -1.22
CA LEU A 100 17.97 14.36 -1.17
C LEU A 100 17.19 14.10 -2.45
N TYR A 101 16.69 15.14 -3.10
CA TYR A 101 16.01 15.03 -4.38
C TYR A 101 16.96 14.53 -5.48
N ASP A 102 18.14 15.13 -5.61
CA ASP A 102 19.14 14.72 -6.59
C ASP A 102 19.61 13.29 -6.37
N GLN A 103 19.74 12.87 -5.11
CA GLN A 103 20.03 11.49 -4.76
C GLN A 103 18.89 10.54 -5.15
N ALA A 104 17.63 10.93 -4.92
CA ALA A 104 16.47 10.14 -5.30
C ALA A 104 16.37 9.95 -6.83
N VAL A 105 16.61 11.02 -7.59
CA VAL A 105 16.64 10.95 -9.07
C VAL A 105 17.74 10.01 -9.54
N LYS A 106 18.96 10.10 -8.99
CA LYS A 106 20.07 9.20 -9.32
C LYS A 106 19.74 7.74 -9.03
N VAL A 107 19.10 7.46 -7.90
CA VAL A 107 18.64 6.11 -7.53
C VAL A 107 17.62 5.60 -8.55
N VAL A 108 16.60 6.39 -8.87
CA VAL A 108 15.54 5.99 -9.80
C VAL A 108 16.11 5.74 -11.20
N LEU A 109 17.01 6.59 -11.68
CA LEU A 109 17.64 6.44 -12.99
C LEU A 109 18.58 5.23 -13.04
N ARG A 110 19.32 4.96 -11.96
CA ARG A 110 20.25 3.82 -11.88
C ARG A 110 19.51 2.49 -11.81
N ASP A 111 18.54 2.40 -10.91
CA ASP A 111 17.92 1.13 -10.55
C ASP A 111 16.63 0.85 -11.35
N LYS A 112 16.18 1.82 -12.17
CA LYS A 112 14.99 1.79 -13.02
C LYS A 112 13.70 1.39 -12.30
N LYS A 113 13.65 1.61 -10.98
CA LYS A 113 12.52 1.31 -10.10
C LYS A 113 12.10 2.60 -9.39
N CYS A 114 10.82 2.94 -9.45
CA CYS A 114 10.27 4.06 -8.71
C CYS A 114 8.97 3.65 -7.99
N SER A 115 9.03 3.61 -6.65
CA SER A 115 7.88 3.55 -5.76
C SER A 115 8.21 4.27 -4.45
N THR A 116 7.19 4.75 -3.74
CA THR A 116 7.38 5.45 -2.45
C THR A 116 8.15 4.60 -1.44
N SER A 117 7.80 3.32 -1.32
CA SER A 117 8.47 2.36 -0.43
C SER A 117 9.92 2.08 -0.83
N TYR A 118 10.23 2.11 -2.13
CA TYR A 118 11.58 1.91 -2.62
C TYR A 118 12.50 3.08 -2.26
N ILE A 119 12.04 4.32 -2.50
CA ILE A 119 12.74 5.56 -2.13
C ILE A 119 12.93 5.64 -0.61
N GLN A 120 11.91 5.27 0.16
CA GLN A 120 11.95 5.23 1.62
C GLN A 120 13.13 4.37 2.13
N ARG A 121 13.27 3.14 1.62
CA ARG A 121 14.35 2.23 2.01
C ARG A 121 15.72 2.70 1.52
N ARG A 122 15.80 3.17 0.27
CA ARG A 122 17.10 3.49 -0.35
C ARG A 122 17.76 4.74 0.22
N LEU A 123 16.96 5.73 0.63
CA LEU A 123 17.42 6.99 1.19
C LEU A 123 17.27 7.08 2.72
N ALA A 124 16.77 6.01 3.36
CA ALA A 124 16.48 5.97 4.80
C ALA A 124 15.64 7.17 5.29
N VAL A 125 14.68 7.60 4.47
CA VAL A 125 13.76 8.72 4.77
C VAL A 125 12.40 8.19 5.23
N GLY A 126 11.63 9.00 5.96
CA GLY A 126 10.25 8.65 6.34
C GLY A 126 9.30 8.59 5.14
N TYR A 127 8.18 7.89 5.28
CA TYR A 127 7.18 7.67 4.21
C TYR A 127 6.70 8.97 3.57
N ASN A 128 6.34 9.98 4.37
CA ASN A 128 5.85 11.27 3.87
C ASN A 128 6.93 12.01 3.05
N LYS A 129 8.19 11.94 3.46
CA LYS A 129 9.31 12.56 2.73
C LYS A 129 9.56 11.82 1.41
N ALA A 130 9.53 10.49 1.41
CA ALA A 130 9.61 9.69 0.20
C ALA A 130 8.47 9.98 -0.79
N ALA A 131 7.23 10.13 -0.29
CA ALA A 131 6.07 10.45 -1.11
C ALA A 131 6.24 11.82 -1.79
N SER A 132 6.60 12.86 -1.03
CA SER A 132 6.86 14.20 -1.56
C SER A 132 7.96 14.23 -2.63
N LEU A 133 9.03 13.45 -2.45
CA LEU A 133 10.11 13.33 -3.45
C LEU A 133 9.60 12.69 -4.74
N VAL A 134 8.79 11.63 -4.64
CA VAL A 134 8.19 10.96 -5.81
C VAL A 134 7.17 11.86 -6.53
N GLU A 135 6.34 12.60 -5.81
CA GLU A 135 5.41 13.58 -6.40
C GLU A 135 6.14 14.73 -7.10
N LYS A 136 7.27 15.18 -6.54
CA LYS A 136 8.13 16.18 -7.19
C LYS A 136 8.73 15.64 -8.49
N MET A 137 9.23 14.40 -8.49
CA MET A 137 9.71 13.72 -9.70
C MET A 137 8.61 13.54 -10.76
N GLU A 138 7.35 13.32 -10.35
CA GLU A 138 6.21 13.26 -11.26
C GLU A 138 5.93 14.63 -11.90
N ARG A 139 5.92 15.69 -11.10
CA ARG A 139 5.68 17.06 -11.56
C ARG A 139 6.74 17.52 -12.56
N GLU A 140 7.98 17.11 -12.36
CA GLU A 140 9.10 17.41 -13.26
C GLU A 140 9.15 16.48 -14.49
N GLY A 141 8.24 15.51 -14.59
CA GLY A 141 8.15 14.59 -15.72
C GLY A 141 9.28 13.56 -15.76
N ILE A 142 9.90 13.27 -14.61
CA ILE A 142 10.92 12.23 -14.48
C ILE A 142 10.24 10.86 -14.38
N VAL A 143 9.13 10.80 -13.63
CA VAL A 143 8.32 9.59 -13.43
C VAL A 143 6.87 9.84 -13.83
N GLY A 144 6.18 8.80 -14.28
CA GLY A 144 4.78 8.83 -14.66
C GLY A 144 3.84 8.67 -13.48
N GLN A 145 2.55 8.54 -13.81
CA GLN A 145 1.51 8.26 -12.84
C GLN A 145 1.74 6.92 -12.14
N ALA A 146 1.24 6.83 -10.91
CA ALA A 146 1.26 5.56 -10.18
C ALA A 146 0.33 4.55 -10.87
N ASN A 147 0.82 3.32 -11.04
CA ASN A 147 -0.04 2.20 -11.39
C ASN A 147 -0.78 1.69 -10.14
N ASN A 148 -1.67 0.71 -10.33
CA ASN A 148 -2.45 0.11 -9.23
C ASN A 148 -1.60 -0.53 -8.11
N ALA A 149 -0.30 -0.74 -8.32
CA ALA A 149 0.65 -1.29 -7.35
C ALA A 149 1.63 -0.22 -6.80
N GLY A 150 1.35 1.07 -7.02
CA GLY A 150 2.19 2.18 -6.56
C GLY A 150 3.56 2.29 -7.24
N LYS A 151 3.83 1.47 -8.28
CA LYS A 151 5.02 1.59 -9.13
C LYS A 151 4.76 2.66 -10.19
N ARG A 152 5.79 3.42 -10.55
CA ARG A 152 5.73 4.48 -11.55
C ARG A 152 6.69 4.20 -12.70
N GLU A 153 6.23 4.46 -13.92
CA GLU A 153 7.06 4.39 -15.12
C GLU A 153 8.08 5.55 -15.13
N ILE A 154 9.28 5.36 -15.66
CA ILE A 154 10.31 6.40 -15.72
C ILE A 154 10.30 7.01 -17.13
N LEU A 155 10.00 8.30 -17.22
CA LEU A 155 9.72 8.99 -18.49
C LEU A 155 10.97 9.59 -19.15
N VAL A 156 12.02 9.90 -18.39
CA VAL A 156 13.26 10.51 -18.93
C VAL A 156 13.93 9.59 -19.95
N TYR A 157 13.88 8.27 -19.75
CA TYR A 157 14.43 7.30 -20.70
C TYR A 157 13.68 7.30 -22.05
N SER A 158 12.39 7.63 -22.02
CA SER A 158 11.50 7.61 -23.19
C SER A 158 11.68 8.84 -24.10
N ARG A 159 12.34 9.90 -23.60
CA ARG A 159 12.58 11.13 -24.36
C ARG A 159 13.89 11.09 -25.17
N ASP A 160 14.92 10.42 -24.66
CA ASP A 160 16.19 10.25 -25.38
C ASP A 160 16.09 9.27 -26.56
N LEU A 161 15.26 8.23 -26.46
CA LEU A 161 15.08 7.25 -27.55
C LEU A 161 14.34 7.79 -28.78
N ARG A 162 13.63 8.93 -28.67
CA ARG A 162 12.89 9.53 -29.80
C ARG A 162 13.71 10.51 -30.63
N TYR A 163 14.92 10.84 -30.20
CA TYR A 163 15.81 11.74 -30.96
C TYR A 163 16.82 10.97 -31.83
N THR A 164 17.09 9.70 -31.56
CA THR A 164 18.07 8.92 -32.35
C THR A 164 17.48 8.30 -33.63
N GLU A 165 16.17 8.35 -33.84
CA GLU A 165 15.51 7.70 -34.99
C GLU A 165 15.11 8.67 -36.12
N ARG A 166 15.47 9.97 -36.05
CA ARG A 166 15.02 10.96 -37.04
C ARG A 166 16.11 11.62 -37.89
N ASP A 167 17.38 11.38 -37.60
CA ASP A 167 18.52 11.98 -38.32
C ASP A 167 19.35 10.92 -39.09
N GLY A 168 18.68 9.92 -39.69
CA GLY A 168 19.34 8.77 -40.30
C GLY A 168 18.90 8.37 -41.71
N ASP A 169 18.10 9.19 -42.40
CA ASP A 169 17.75 8.95 -43.81
C ASP A 169 18.30 10.09 -44.69
N GLU A 170 19.53 9.90 -45.20
CA GLU A 170 20.04 10.51 -46.44
C GLU A 170 19.42 9.84 -47.66
#